data_AF-A0A0Q3MY28-F1
#
_entry.id   AF-A0A0Q3MY28-F1
#
_cell.length_a   1.000
_cell.length_b   1.000
_cell.length_c   1.000
_cell.angle_alpha   90.00
_cell.angle_beta   90.00
_cell.angle_gamma   90.00
#
_symmetry.space_group_name_H-M   'P 1'
#
loop_
_entity.id
_entity.type
_entity.pdbx_description
1 polymer ?
#
loop_
_entity_poly.entity_id
_entity_poly.type
_entity_poly.pdbx_seq_one_letter_code
_entity_poly.pdbx_strand_id
1 'polypeptide(L)'
;MRVLLHERGFAPSSLCTCCGDVPEDIPHLLATCPSLRKLHLALGVDRRALRAPVSLTGICDALLSPLRSFPPPVARTLVLLTLWVVWKRRNECVFDGVSATDQRLSVLLSDHLHVWVHHFPPCFVSVPVDVWCSSVCEHLR
;
A
#
# COMPACT_ATOMS: atom_id res chain seq x y z
N MET A 1 17.56 13.60 5.90
CA MET A 1 18.52 12.83 5.09
C MET A 1 17.74 11.71 4.43
N ARG A 2 17.69 11.66 3.09
CA ARG A 2 17.03 10.58 2.34
C ARG A 2 17.95 9.36 2.43
N VAL A 3 17.43 8.21 2.86
CA VAL A 3 18.20 6.97 3.00
C VAL A 3 17.66 5.97 1.99
N LEU A 4 18.53 5.46 1.12
CA LEU A 4 18.12 4.49 0.12
C LEU A 4 18.09 3.07 0.72
N LEU A 5 17.17 2.24 0.23
CA LEU A 5 17.01 0.88 0.77
C LEU A 5 18.21 -0.01 0.45
N HIS A 6 18.86 0.19 -0.70
CA HIS A 6 20.05 -0.57 -1.08
C HIS A 6 21.25 -0.30 -0.17
N GLU A 7 21.46 0.94 0.29
CA GLU A 7 22.55 1.34 1.20
C GLU A 7 22.45 0.66 2.57
N ARG A 8 21.26 0.16 2.90
CA ARG A 8 20.95 -0.57 4.13
C ARG A 8 20.87 -2.08 3.94
N GLY A 9 21.18 -2.59 2.74
CA GLY A 9 21.11 -4.01 2.40
C GLY A 9 19.70 -4.56 2.22
N PHE A 10 18.68 -3.70 2.10
CA PHE A 10 17.29 -4.13 1.89
C PHE A 10 16.95 -4.34 0.41
N ALA A 11 17.76 -3.87 -0.53
CA ALA A 11 17.56 -4.00 -1.97
C ALA A 11 18.84 -4.47 -2.68
N PRO A 12 18.75 -5.29 -3.74
CA PRO A 12 19.92 -5.77 -4.48
C PRO A 12 20.55 -4.70 -5.38
N SER A 13 19.78 -3.67 -5.75
CA SER A 13 20.23 -2.56 -6.58
C SER A 13 19.70 -1.23 -6.05
N SER A 14 20.27 -0.12 -6.51
CA SER A 14 19.79 1.21 -6.14
C SER A 14 18.41 1.53 -6.70
N LEU A 15 18.05 0.97 -7.86
CA LEU A 15 16.77 1.20 -8.54
C LEU A 15 15.63 0.43 -7.86
N CYS A 16 14.44 1.01 -7.85
CA CYS A 16 13.24 0.40 -7.29
C CYS A 16 12.93 -0.92 -7.97
N THR A 17 12.75 -1.98 -7.17
CA THR A 17 12.44 -3.32 -7.67
C THR A 17 11.04 -3.40 -8.29
N CYS A 18 10.16 -2.46 -7.95
CA CYS A 18 8.79 -2.42 -8.48
C CYS A 18 8.67 -1.70 -9.83
N CYS A 19 9.35 -0.56 -10.03
CA CYS A 19 9.23 0.21 -11.29
C CYS A 19 10.50 0.24 -12.14
N GLY A 20 11.68 -0.05 -11.58
CA GLY A 20 12.94 -0.04 -12.31
C GLY A 20 13.55 1.33 -12.62
N ASP A 21 12.82 2.43 -12.40
CA ASP A 21 13.20 3.75 -12.95
C ASP A 21 13.96 4.68 -11.98
N VAL A 22 13.66 4.62 -10.68
CA VAL A 22 14.09 5.64 -9.70
C VAL A 22 14.74 4.95 -8.49
N PRO A 23 15.74 5.59 -7.84
CA PRO A 23 16.30 5.05 -6.60
C PRO A 23 15.26 4.81 -5.51
N GLU A 24 15.33 3.64 -4.88
CA GLU A 24 14.34 3.20 -3.91
C GLU A 24 14.61 3.75 -2.51
N ASP A 25 13.65 4.51 -1.98
CA ASP A 25 13.53 4.85 -0.56
C ASP A 25 12.10 4.59 -0.07
N ILE A 26 11.86 4.77 1.23
CA ILE A 26 10.55 4.49 1.85
C ILE A 26 9.42 5.33 1.23
N PRO A 27 9.53 6.67 1.08
CA PRO A 27 8.51 7.46 0.39
C PRO A 27 8.25 7.05 -1.06
N HIS A 28 9.30 6.63 -1.80
CA HIS A 28 9.10 6.10 -3.14
C HIS A 28 8.29 4.82 -3.12
N LEU A 29 8.76 3.82 -2.37
CA LEU A 29 8.12 2.52 -2.28
C LEU A 29 6.64 2.61 -1.85
N LEU A 30 6.33 3.43 -0.85
CA LEU A 30 4.99 3.46 -0.25
C LEU A 30 4.00 4.42 -0.92
N ALA A 31 4.47 5.37 -1.74
CA ALA A 31 3.58 6.44 -2.24
C ALA A 31 3.91 6.97 -3.63
N THR A 32 5.18 7.24 -3.95
CA THR A 32 5.49 7.95 -5.22
C THR A 32 5.77 7.00 -6.38
N CYS A 33 5.95 5.70 -6.12
CA CYS A 33 6.24 4.70 -7.14
C CYS A 33 5.13 4.62 -8.21
N PRO A 34 5.46 4.73 -9.51
CA PRO A 34 4.49 4.61 -10.60
C PRO A 34 3.70 3.29 -10.58
N SER A 35 4.29 2.21 -10.07
CA SER A 35 3.65 0.89 -9.93
C SER A 35 2.47 0.87 -8.96
N LEU A 36 2.23 1.95 -8.21
CA LEU A 36 1.08 2.09 -7.29
C LEU A 36 -0.05 2.94 -7.88
N ARG A 37 0.07 3.39 -9.13
CA ARG A 37 -0.90 4.31 -9.73
C ARG A 37 -2.33 3.75 -9.73
N LYS A 38 -2.51 2.47 -10.11
CA LYS A 38 -3.83 1.83 -10.07
C LYS A 38 -4.36 1.68 -8.64
N LEU A 39 -3.49 1.29 -7.70
CA LEU A 39 -3.86 1.21 -6.28
C LEU A 39 -4.36 2.55 -5.75
N HIS A 40 -3.64 3.65 -5.97
CA HIS A 40 -4.08 4.97 -5.51
C HIS A 40 -5.42 5.38 -6.12
N LEU A 41 -5.64 5.08 -7.40
CA LEU A 41 -6.92 5.33 -8.06
C LEU A 41 -8.04 4.50 -7.43
N ALA A 42 -7.81 3.20 -7.23
CA ALA A 42 -8.75 2.26 -6.62
C ALA A 42 -9.13 2.66 -5.19
N LEU A 43 -8.18 3.22 -4.45
CA LEU A 43 -8.39 3.73 -3.09
C LEU A 43 -9.04 5.12 -3.06
N GLY A 44 -9.19 5.81 -4.19
CA GLY A 44 -9.71 7.18 -4.23
C GLY A 44 -8.74 8.22 -3.63
N VAL A 45 -7.44 7.95 -3.63
CA VAL A 45 -6.42 8.83 -3.06
C VAL A 45 -6.11 9.98 -4.02
N ASP A 46 -6.10 11.21 -3.49
CA ASP A 46 -5.58 12.36 -4.25
C ASP A 46 -4.06 12.23 -4.40
N ARG A 47 -3.62 11.82 -5.59
CA ARG A 47 -2.20 11.67 -5.92
C ARG A 47 -1.41 12.97 -5.81
N ARG A 48 -2.06 14.15 -5.79
CA ARG A 48 -1.37 15.42 -5.53
C ARG A 48 -0.82 15.48 -4.11
N ALA A 49 -1.49 14.86 -3.14
CA ALA A 49 -1.04 14.73 -1.76
C ALA A 49 0.15 13.76 -1.59
N LEU A 50 0.35 12.86 -2.56
CA LEU A 50 1.44 11.87 -2.57
C LEU A 50 2.64 12.30 -3.43
N ARG A 51 2.74 13.57 -3.84
CA ARG A 51 3.90 14.04 -4.61
C ARG A 51 5.12 14.22 -3.71
N ALA A 52 6.29 13.87 -4.23
CA ALA A 52 7.54 14.12 -3.52
C ALA A 52 7.81 15.64 -3.39
N PRO A 53 8.40 16.08 -2.27
CA PRO A 53 8.74 15.30 -1.07
C PRO A 53 7.49 14.98 -0.23
N VAL A 54 7.33 13.73 0.19
CA VAL A 54 6.22 13.30 1.07
C VAL A 54 6.77 12.60 2.31
N SER A 55 6.23 12.94 3.47
CA SER A 55 6.57 12.31 4.75
C SER A 55 5.69 11.09 4.99
N LEU A 56 6.11 10.17 5.87
CA LEU A 56 5.26 9.04 6.28
C LEU A 56 3.91 9.48 6.82
N THR A 57 3.86 10.56 7.60
CA THR A 57 2.60 11.16 8.09
C THR A 57 1.73 11.62 6.93
N GLY A 58 2.30 12.31 5.94
CA GLY A 58 1.56 12.75 4.75
C GLY A 58 1.03 11.59 3.90
N ILE A 59 1.78 10.48 3.81
CA ILE A 59 1.31 9.24 3.16
C ILE A 59 0.10 8.68 3.92
N CYS A 60 0.21 8.54 5.25
CA CYS A 60 -0.89 8.06 6.08
C CYS A 60 -2.13 8.96 5.98
N ASP A 61 -1.97 10.28 6.02
CA ASP A 61 -3.08 11.24 5.91
C ASP A 61 -3.77 11.15 4.55
N ALA A 62 -3.00 11.00 3.47
CA ALA A 62 -3.54 10.83 2.12
C ALA A 62 -4.33 9.51 1.97
N LEU A 63 -3.84 8.41 2.57
CA LEU A 63 -4.52 7.12 2.59
C LEU A 63 -5.74 7.09 3.52
N LEU A 64 -5.72 7.85 4.63
CA LEU A 64 -6.86 8.00 5.54
C LEU A 64 -7.99 8.84 4.92
N SER A 65 -7.66 9.81 4.08
CA SER A 65 -8.64 10.74 3.50
C SER A 65 -9.83 10.07 2.80
N PRO A 66 -9.66 9.07 1.91
CA PRO A 66 -10.78 8.36 1.31
C PRO A 66 -11.54 7.44 2.28
N LEU A 67 -10.96 7.13 3.45
CA LEU A 67 -11.52 6.23 4.45
C LEU A 67 -12.26 6.96 5.59
N ARG A 68 -12.51 8.27 5.47
CA ARG A 68 -13.15 9.09 6.52
C ARG A 68 -14.56 8.64 6.92
N SER A 69 -15.25 7.88 6.06
CA SER A 69 -16.55 7.29 6.35
C SER A 69 -16.47 6.06 7.28
N PHE A 70 -15.30 5.43 7.38
CA PHE A 70 -15.08 4.31 8.29
C PHE A 70 -14.82 4.79 9.72
N PRO A 71 -15.16 3.98 10.74
CA PRO A 71 -14.72 4.24 12.10
C PRO A 71 -13.18 4.38 12.17
N PRO A 72 -12.64 5.32 12.96
CA PRO A 72 -11.21 5.59 12.97
C PRO A 72 -10.29 4.38 13.22
N PRO A 73 -10.62 3.42 14.13
CA PRO A 73 -9.82 2.21 14.29
C PRO A 73 -9.78 1.35 13.02
N VAL A 74 -10.93 1.20 12.33
CA VAL A 74 -11.02 0.45 11.07
C VAL A 74 -10.21 1.14 9.98
N ALA A 75 -10.41 2.44 9.79
CA ALA A 75 -9.68 3.22 8.79
C ALA A 75 -8.15 3.11 8.96
N ARG A 76 -7.65 3.23 10.21
CA ARG A 76 -6.22 3.07 10.52
C ARG A 76 -5.72 1.66 10.19
N THR A 77 -6.50 0.63 10.50
CA THR A 77 -6.12 -0.75 10.17
C THR A 77 -6.09 -0.98 8.65
N LEU A 78 -7.02 -0.41 7.89
CA LEU A 78 -7.00 -0.49 6.42
C LEU A 78 -5.80 0.25 5.80
N VAL A 79 -5.38 1.38 6.38
CA VAL A 79 -4.13 2.06 5.97
C VAL A 79 -2.91 1.19 6.26
N LEU A 80 -2.82 0.61 7.46
CA LEU A 80 -1.72 -0.30 7.81
C LEU A 80 -1.69 -1.53 6.90
N LEU A 81 -2.84 -2.13 6.61
CA LEU A 81 -2.98 -3.23 5.66
C LEU A 81 -2.49 -2.82 4.27
N THR A 82 -2.89 -1.65 3.78
CA THR A 82 -2.47 -1.13 2.47
C THR A 82 -0.95 -0.98 2.38
N LEU A 83 -0.33 -0.35 3.39
CA LEU A 83 1.12 -0.20 3.45
C LEU A 83 1.83 -1.56 3.55
N TRP A 84 1.26 -2.47 4.33
CA TRP A 84 1.77 -3.83 4.51
C TRP A 84 1.77 -4.61 3.19
N VAL A 85 0.68 -4.60 2.42
CA VAL A 85 0.62 -5.35 1.15
C VAL A 85 1.53 -4.77 0.08
N VAL A 86 1.74 -3.45 0.06
CA VAL A 86 2.74 -2.80 -0.81
C VAL A 86 4.15 -3.27 -0.46
N TRP A 87 4.48 -3.27 0.83
CA TRP A 87 5.77 -3.77 1.30
C TRP A 87 5.95 -5.26 1.01
N LYS A 88 4.91 -6.07 1.26
CA LYS A 88 4.92 -7.52 1.02
C LYS A 88 5.12 -7.84 -0.46
N ARG A 89 4.41 -7.17 -1.37
CA ARG A 89 4.62 -7.31 -2.82
C ARG A 89 6.07 -7.02 -3.21
N ARG A 90 6.64 -5.93 -2.69
CA ARG A 90 8.03 -5.58 -2.99
C ARG A 90 9.01 -6.65 -2.49
N ASN A 91 8.75 -7.25 -1.34
CA ASN A 91 9.58 -8.35 -0.85
C ASN A 91 9.52 -9.57 -1.76
N GLU A 92 8.36 -9.91 -2.31
CA GLU A 92 8.25 -10.99 -3.31
C GLU A 92 9.06 -10.67 -4.58
N CYS A 93 9.11 -9.40 -5.00
CA CYS A 93 9.99 -9.01 -6.10
C CYS A 93 11.47 -9.20 -5.78
N VAL A 94 11.90 -8.89 -4.55
CA VAL A 94 13.30 -8.96 -4.14
C VAL A 94 13.75 -10.38 -3.86
N PHE A 95 12.94 -11.19 -3.19
CA PHE A 95 13.33 -12.52 -2.71
C PHE A 95 12.86 -13.64 -3.62
N ASP A 96 11.71 -13.50 -4.25
CA ASP A 96 11.07 -14.55 -5.04
C ASP A 96 11.14 -14.28 -6.56
N GLY A 97 11.69 -13.13 -6.97
CA GLY A 97 11.81 -12.73 -8.38
C GLY A 97 10.46 -12.48 -9.07
N VAL A 98 9.39 -12.30 -8.29
CA VAL A 98 8.03 -12.10 -8.81
C VAL A 98 7.90 -10.68 -9.38
N SER A 99 7.18 -10.52 -10.49
CA SER A 99 6.93 -9.19 -11.06
C SER A 99 5.91 -8.38 -10.22
N ALA A 100 6.16 -7.08 -10.07
CA ALA A 100 5.31 -6.16 -9.31
C ALA A 100 4.00 -5.80 -10.03
N THR A 101 3.08 -6.76 -10.18
CA THR A 101 1.80 -6.54 -10.87
C THR A 101 0.72 -5.96 -9.96
N ASP A 102 -0.29 -5.33 -10.55
CA ASP A 102 -1.51 -4.88 -9.85
C ASP A 102 -2.35 -6.09 -9.38
N GLN A 103 -2.39 -7.15 -10.18
CA GLN A 103 -3.05 -8.40 -9.82
C GLN A 103 -2.45 -9.01 -8.55
N ARG A 104 -1.12 -8.93 -8.36
CA ARG A 104 -0.49 -9.41 -7.14
C ARG A 104 -0.87 -8.57 -5.91
N LEU A 105 -1.03 -7.24 -6.07
CA LEU A 105 -1.59 -6.40 -4.99
C LEU A 105 -3.02 -6.83 -4.63
N SER A 106 -3.87 -7.09 -5.63
CA SER A 106 -5.25 -7.52 -5.40
C SER A 106 -5.33 -8.81 -4.60
N VAL A 107 -4.51 -9.81 -4.97
CA VAL A 107 -4.44 -11.09 -4.24
C VAL A 107 -3.98 -10.87 -2.81
N LEU A 108 -2.86 -10.16 -2.61
CA LEU A 108 -2.33 -9.89 -1.27
C LEU A 108 -3.31 -9.10 -0.39
N LEU A 109 -4.02 -8.12 -0.97
CA LEU A 109 -5.01 -7.34 -0.24
C LEU A 109 -6.18 -8.20 0.22
N SER A 110 -6.73 -9.03 -0.66
CA SER A 110 -7.83 -9.93 -0.35
C SER A 110 -7.44 -10.97 0.72
N ASP A 111 -6.28 -11.61 0.56
CA ASP A 111 -5.79 -12.66 1.46
C ASP A 111 -5.53 -12.10 2.86
N HIS A 112 -4.89 -10.92 2.94
CA HIS A 112 -4.58 -10.31 4.22
C HIS A 112 -5.78 -9.64 4.89
N LEU A 113 -6.75 -9.10 4.14
CA LEU A 113 -7.93 -8.48 4.76
C LEU A 113 -8.65 -9.48 5.67
N HIS A 114 -8.88 -10.71 5.20
CA HIS A 114 -9.57 -11.74 6.00
C HIS A 114 -8.93 -11.94 7.37
N VAL A 115 -7.59 -11.99 7.41
CA VAL A 115 -6.83 -12.15 8.66
C VAL A 115 -6.91 -10.89 9.53
N TRP A 116 -6.79 -9.71 8.93
CA TRP A 116 -6.71 -8.45 9.67
C TRP A 116 -8.06 -7.98 10.22
N VAL A 117 -9.17 -8.39 9.63
CA VAL A 117 -10.52 -8.13 10.17
C VAL A 117 -10.71 -8.76 11.54
N HIS A 118 -10.04 -9.88 11.84
CA HIS A 118 -10.05 -10.47 13.18
C HIS A 118 -9.38 -9.59 14.24
N HIS A 119 -8.57 -8.60 13.85
CA HIS A 119 -7.99 -7.63 14.78
C HIS A 119 -8.93 -6.46 15.08
N PHE A 120 -10.09 -6.38 14.43
CA PHE A 120 -11.07 -5.35 14.75
C PHE A 120 -11.72 -5.63 16.11
N PRO A 121 -11.92 -4.60 16.95
CA PRO A 121 -12.77 -4.73 18.12
C PRO A 121 -14.15 -5.34 17.75
N PRO A 122 -14.76 -6.19 18.60
CA PRO A 122 -16.02 -6.86 18.30
C PRO A 122 -17.15 -5.92 17.86
N CYS A 123 -17.14 -4.66 18.30
CA CYS A 123 -18.11 -3.64 17.91
C CYS A 123 -18.02 -3.16 16.45
N PHE A 124 -16.96 -3.55 15.71
CA PHE A 124 -16.76 -3.17 14.30
C PHE A 124 -16.85 -4.34 13.32
N VAL A 125 -17.30 -5.52 13.78
CA VAL A 125 -17.43 -6.73 12.94
C VAL A 125 -18.44 -6.54 11.79
N SER A 126 -19.44 -5.68 11.97
CA SER A 126 -20.45 -5.40 10.94
C SER A 126 -20.05 -4.32 9.93
N VAL A 127 -18.83 -3.77 10.03
CA VAL A 127 -18.36 -2.75 9.08
C VAL A 127 -18.03 -3.44 7.75
N PRO A 128 -18.60 -3.00 6.61
CA PRO A 128 -18.52 -3.71 5.34
C PRO A 128 -17.18 -3.47 4.62
N VAL A 129 -16.08 -3.88 5.25
CA VAL A 129 -14.72 -3.73 4.69
C VAL A 129 -14.45 -4.69 3.53
N ASP A 130 -15.20 -5.79 3.44
CA ASP A 130 -15.21 -6.75 2.35
C ASP A 130 -15.71 -6.11 1.04
N VAL A 131 -16.76 -5.27 1.11
CA VAL A 131 -17.27 -4.50 -0.02
C VAL A 131 -16.23 -3.51 -0.52
N TRP A 132 -15.57 -2.81 0.41
CA TRP A 132 -14.47 -1.91 0.09
C TRP A 132 -13.31 -2.66 -0.59
N CYS A 133 -12.89 -3.80 -0.03
CA CYS A 133 -11.80 -4.57 -0.60
C CYS A 133 -12.15 -5.12 -1.98
N SER A 134 -13.37 -5.61 -2.17
CA SER A 134 -13.85 -6.11 -3.46
C SER A 134 -13.79 -5.00 -4.52
N SER A 135 -14.28 -3.80 -4.19
CA SER A 135 -14.19 -2.62 -5.06
C SER A 135 -12.75 -2.27 -5.41
N VAL A 136 -11.83 -2.22 -4.42
CA VAL A 136 -10.41 -1.95 -4.68
C VAL A 136 -9.79 -3.03 -5.59
N CYS A 137 -10.08 -4.30 -5.32
CA CYS A 137 -9.57 -5.43 -6.11
C CYS A 137 -10.09 -5.42 -7.56
N GLU A 138 -11.33 -5.02 -7.81
CA GLU A 138 -11.86 -4.89 -9.17
C GLU A 138 -11.09 -3.88 -10.02
N HIS A 139 -10.68 -2.76 -9.43
CA HIS A 139 -9.86 -1.74 -10.11
C HIS A 139 -8.40 -2.17 -10.35
N LEU A 140 -7.93 -3.21 -9.65
CA LEU A 140 -6.57 -3.75 -9.77
C LEU A 140 -6.47 -4.91 -10.77
N ARG A 141 -7.60 -5.44 -11.25
CA ARG A 141 -7.65 -6.41 -12.35
C ARG A 141 -7.28 -5.75 -13.69
#